data_AF-A0AAW6E8H6-F1
#
_entry.id   AF-A0AAW6E8H6-F1
#
_cell.length_a   1.000
_cell.length_b   1.000
_cell.length_c   1.000
_cell.angle_alpha   90.00
_cell.angle_beta   90.00
_cell.angle_gamma   90.00
#
_symmetry.space_group_name_H-M   'P 1'
#
loop_
_entity.id
_entity.type
_entity.pdbx_description
1 polymer ?
#
loop_
_entity_poly.entity_id
_entity_poly.type
_entity_poly.pdbx_seq_one_letter_code
_entity_poly.pdbx_strand_id
1 'polypeptide(L)'
;MKEKRISFGQGKGSLTHNNREFMADNVDPLRTPQNITFVRQPIGEAYDQLFAESTQRYNAKQKRNDRKVHGSYYEHLFGVKPCNTVRTAADKRKSFYEDVVQIGKIEDSGYGTEDFQLVADCLKEYNRRFPESQPQLLRF
;
A
#
# COMPACT_ATOMS: atom_id res chain seq x y z
N MET A 1 -24.04 4.55 -22.00
CA MET A 1 -23.07 4.73 -20.91
C MET A 1 -22.28 6.00 -21.21
N LYS A 2 -22.18 6.94 -20.26
CA LYS A 2 -21.32 8.13 -20.44
C LYS A 2 -19.86 7.73 -20.31
N GLU A 3 -18.98 8.35 -21.09
CA GLU A 3 -17.52 8.13 -20.97
C GLU A 3 -17.06 8.51 -19.56
N LYS A 4 -16.21 7.66 -18.95
CA LYS A 4 -15.61 7.90 -17.63
C LYS A 4 -14.10 7.93 -17.75
N ARG A 5 -13.48 8.85 -17.01
CA ARG A 5 -12.02 8.96 -16.94
C ARG A 5 -11.47 8.09 -15.83
N ILE A 6 -10.36 7.41 -16.08
CA ILE A 6 -9.60 6.69 -15.08
C ILE A 6 -8.39 7.56 -14.69
N SER A 7 -8.11 7.67 -13.40
CA SER A 7 -6.96 8.42 -12.89
C SER A 7 -6.12 7.59 -11.93
N PHE A 8 -4.80 7.72 -12.05
CA PHE A 8 -3.79 7.15 -11.17
C PHE A 8 -3.02 8.31 -10.54
N GLY A 9 -3.01 8.39 -9.22
CA GLY A 9 -2.28 9.41 -8.46
C GLY A 9 -1.45 8.80 -7.35
N GLN A 10 -0.24 9.32 -7.13
CA GLN A 10 0.54 8.91 -5.96
C GLN A 10 0.06 9.64 -4.71
N GLY A 11 -0.38 8.86 -3.73
CA GLY A 11 -0.75 9.35 -2.41
C GLY A 11 0.47 9.65 -1.54
N LYS A 12 0.20 10.23 -0.37
CA LYS A 12 1.25 10.54 0.63
C LYS A 12 1.66 9.29 1.42
N GLY A 13 0.84 8.24 1.41
CA GLY A 13 1.07 6.97 2.08
C GLY A 13 0.86 7.05 3.59
N SER A 14 -0.32 6.61 4.04
CA SER A 14 -0.67 6.55 5.45
C SER A 14 -1.52 5.31 5.75
N LEU A 15 -0.91 4.29 6.35
CA LEU A 15 -1.62 3.06 6.72
C LEU A 15 -2.64 3.33 7.81
N THR A 16 -2.38 4.26 8.75
CA THR A 16 -3.35 4.62 9.79
C THR A 16 -4.61 5.25 9.20
N HIS A 17 -4.47 6.09 8.17
CA HIS A 17 -5.59 6.69 7.47
C HIS A 17 -6.38 5.63 6.69
N ASN A 18 -5.69 4.77 5.95
CA ASN A 18 -6.31 3.73 5.11
C ASN A 18 -7.04 2.68 5.97
N ASN A 19 -6.48 2.33 7.12
CA ASN A 19 -7.07 1.41 8.08
C ASN A 19 -8.16 2.04 8.96
N ARG A 20 -8.44 3.34 8.80
CA ARG A 20 -9.41 4.10 9.62
C ARG A 20 -9.10 4.01 11.12
N GLU A 21 -7.82 4.01 11.48
CA GLU A 21 -7.35 4.05 12.88
C GLU A 21 -7.58 5.43 13.52
N PHE A 22 -7.86 6.44 12.70
CA PHE A 22 -8.41 7.73 13.11
C PHE A 22 -9.45 8.19 12.07
N MET A 23 -10.32 9.13 12.47
CA MET A 23 -11.28 9.76 11.57
C MET A 23 -10.75 11.11 11.10
N ALA A 24 -10.65 11.29 9.79
CA ALA A 24 -10.35 12.58 9.16
C ALA A 24 -11.64 13.33 8.85
N ASP A 25 -11.59 14.66 8.81
CA ASP A 25 -12.77 15.54 8.63
C ASP A 25 -13.56 15.27 7.34
N ASN A 26 -12.91 14.73 6.31
CA ASN A 26 -13.50 14.43 5.01
C ASN A 26 -14.07 13.00 4.92
N VAL A 27 -14.08 12.23 6.01
CA VAL A 27 -14.62 10.87 6.07
C VAL A 27 -15.98 10.89 6.74
N ASP A 28 -16.96 10.27 6.10
CA ASP A 28 -18.28 10.02 6.70
C ASP A 28 -18.23 8.72 7.52
N PRO A 29 -18.35 8.79 8.86
CA PRO A 29 -18.26 7.62 9.73
C PRO A 29 -19.34 6.57 9.44
N LEU A 30 -20.53 7.00 8.99
CA LEU A 30 -21.64 6.10 8.70
C LEU A 30 -21.40 5.24 7.47
N ARG A 31 -20.50 5.67 6.57
CA ARG A 31 -20.11 4.92 5.37
C ARG A 31 -18.86 4.08 5.56
N THR A 32 -18.07 4.28 6.62
CA THR A 32 -16.87 3.47 6.91
C THR A 32 -17.12 1.96 6.90
N PRO A 33 -18.25 1.41 7.43
CA PRO A 33 -18.54 -0.01 7.35
C PRO A 33 -18.66 -0.59 5.94
N GLN A 34 -18.81 0.26 4.92
CA GLN A 34 -18.90 -0.15 3.51
C GLN A 34 -17.52 -0.29 2.84
N ASN A 35 -16.43 0.10 3.52
CA ASN A 35 -15.08 -0.05 3.00
C ASN A 35 -14.72 -1.53 2.83
N ILE A 36 -13.99 -1.84 1.75
CA ILE A 36 -13.48 -3.17 1.47
C ILE A 36 -11.96 -3.15 1.57
N THR A 37 -11.41 -4.02 2.40
CA THR A 37 -9.97 -4.23 2.52
C THR A 37 -9.61 -5.56 1.90
N PHE A 38 -8.77 -5.56 0.87
CA PHE A 38 -8.33 -6.78 0.19
C PHE A 38 -7.18 -7.47 0.90
N VAL A 39 -6.19 -6.69 1.32
CA VAL A 39 -5.03 -7.13 2.10
C VAL A 39 -4.80 -6.07 3.18
N ARG A 40 -4.50 -6.52 4.39
CA ARG A 40 -4.08 -5.67 5.51
C ARG A 40 -2.94 -6.34 6.23
N GLN A 41 -1.74 -6.04 5.79
CA GLN A 41 -0.50 -6.57 6.33
C GLN A 41 0.35 -5.40 6.88
N PRO A 42 0.87 -5.51 8.11
CA PRO A 42 1.83 -4.53 8.62
C PRO A 42 3.07 -4.45 7.72
N ILE A 43 3.60 -3.24 7.49
CA ILE A 43 4.76 -3.05 6.62
C ILE A 43 6.02 -3.82 7.08
N GLY A 44 6.18 -4.02 8.39
CA GLY A 44 7.26 -4.86 8.91
C GLY A 44 7.16 -6.30 8.41
N GLU A 45 5.96 -6.89 8.48
CA GLU A 45 5.70 -8.24 8.00
C GLU A 45 5.88 -8.34 6.47
N ALA A 46 5.46 -7.32 5.73
CA ALA A 46 5.66 -7.27 4.28
C ALA A 46 7.15 -7.28 3.92
N TYR A 47 7.99 -6.55 4.67
CA TYR A 47 9.45 -6.57 4.48
C TYR A 47 10.06 -7.92 4.88
N ASP A 48 9.62 -8.52 5.97
CA ASP A 48 10.12 -9.84 6.39
C ASP A 48 9.75 -10.92 5.37
N GLN A 49 8.53 -10.90 4.83
CA GLN A 49 8.10 -11.79 3.75
C GLN A 49 9.01 -11.68 2.52
N LEU A 50 9.43 -10.46 2.16
CA LEU A 50 10.25 -10.22 0.97
C LEU A 50 11.74 -10.49 1.20
N PHE A 51 12.26 -10.18 2.40
CA PHE A 51 13.69 -10.00 2.61
C PHE A 51 14.29 -10.81 3.76
N ALA A 52 13.50 -11.43 4.65
CA ALA A 52 14.08 -12.15 5.80
C ALA A 52 14.99 -13.29 5.34
N GLU A 53 14.54 -14.12 4.40
CA GLU A 53 15.32 -15.27 3.91
C GLU A 53 16.61 -14.81 3.20
N SER A 54 16.52 -13.80 2.33
CA SER A 54 17.67 -13.28 1.60
C SER A 54 18.69 -12.60 2.53
N THR A 55 18.21 -11.89 3.56
CA THR A 55 19.04 -11.28 4.60
C THR A 55 19.78 -12.35 5.42
N GLN A 56 19.11 -13.44 5.80
CA GLN A 56 19.74 -14.56 6.50
C GLN A 56 20.84 -15.21 5.65
N ARG A 57 20.56 -15.49 4.36
CA ARG A 57 21.57 -16.03 3.42
C ARG A 57 22.75 -15.09 3.23
N TYR A 58 22.51 -13.78 3.19
CA TYR A 58 23.57 -12.77 3.09
C TYR A 58 24.45 -12.78 4.35
N ASN A 59 23.84 -12.72 5.53
CA ASN A 59 24.54 -12.69 6.82
C ASN A 59 25.38 -13.95 7.09
N ALA A 60 24.89 -15.13 6.68
CA ALA A 60 25.62 -16.39 6.81
C ALA A 60 26.96 -16.40 6.05
N LYS A 61 27.08 -15.61 4.97
CA LYS A 61 28.31 -15.49 4.17
C LYS A 61 29.29 -14.45 4.72
N GLN A 62 28.86 -13.59 5.65
CA GLN A 62 29.69 -12.51 6.17
C GLN A 62 30.64 -12.99 7.28
N LYS A 63 31.95 -12.85 7.05
CA LYS A 63 32.99 -13.11 8.06
C LYS A 63 33.16 -11.97 9.06
N ARG A 64 32.94 -10.73 8.63
CA ARG A 64 33.07 -9.53 9.48
C ARG A 64 31.70 -9.10 10.01
N ASN A 65 31.63 -8.76 11.30
CA ASN A 65 30.36 -8.43 11.96
C ASN A 65 29.77 -7.09 11.50
N ASP A 66 30.62 -6.13 11.12
CA ASP A 66 30.21 -4.81 10.63
C ASP A 66 29.57 -4.84 9.24
N ARG A 67 29.74 -5.94 8.50
CA ARG A 67 29.11 -6.15 7.18
C ARG A 67 27.77 -6.86 7.25
N LYS A 68 27.37 -7.35 8.42
CA LYS A 68 26.08 -8.01 8.63
C LYS A 68 24.97 -6.98 8.74
N VAL A 69 23.80 -7.36 8.22
CA VAL A 69 22.54 -6.65 8.47
C VAL A 69 22.09 -7.02 9.88
N HIS A 70 21.99 -6.03 10.77
CA HIS A 70 21.47 -6.21 12.13
C HIS A 70 20.02 -5.71 12.19
N GLY A 71 19.16 -6.45 12.89
CA GLY A 71 17.72 -6.16 12.96
C GLY A 71 16.97 -6.57 11.69
N SER A 72 15.82 -5.93 11.43
CA SER A 72 15.03 -6.16 10.22
C SER A 72 15.67 -5.50 8.99
N TYR A 73 15.36 -5.99 7.79
CA TYR A 73 15.83 -5.35 6.57
C TYR A 73 15.28 -3.92 6.41
N TYR A 74 14.07 -3.67 6.92
CA TYR A 74 13.51 -2.32 6.99
C TYR A 74 14.39 -1.39 7.83
N GLU A 75 14.73 -1.80 9.05
CA GLU A 75 15.58 -1.01 9.94
C GLU A 75 16.95 -0.73 9.32
N HIS A 76 17.51 -1.71 8.62
CA HIS A 76 18.76 -1.54 7.89
C HIS A 76 18.69 -0.46 6.80
N LEU A 77 17.58 -0.38 6.06
CA LEU A 77 17.41 0.58 4.99
C LEU A 77 17.05 1.99 5.48
N PHE A 78 16.25 2.10 6.53
CA PHE A 78 15.67 3.37 6.96
C PHE A 78 16.20 3.89 8.31
N GLY A 79 17.00 3.10 9.02
CA GLY A 79 17.58 3.45 10.32
C GLY A 79 16.55 3.57 11.46
N VAL A 80 15.30 3.18 11.21
CA VAL A 80 14.19 3.27 12.17
C VAL A 80 13.33 2.02 12.08
N LYS A 81 12.58 1.72 13.15
CA LYS A 81 11.59 0.64 13.14
C LYS A 81 10.48 0.90 12.11
N PRO A 82 9.85 -0.15 11.58
CA PRO A 82 8.67 -0.05 10.71
C PRO A 82 7.61 0.90 11.27
N CYS A 83 7.07 1.78 10.42
CA CYS A 83 6.01 2.72 10.80
C CYS A 83 4.94 2.87 9.71
N ASN A 84 3.76 3.33 10.13
CA ASN A 84 2.56 3.41 9.28
C ASN A 84 2.54 4.60 8.30
N THR A 85 3.66 5.32 8.16
CA THR A 85 3.83 6.40 7.19
C THR A 85 5.08 6.16 6.33
N VAL A 86 5.12 6.78 5.15
CA VAL A 86 6.26 6.64 4.24
C VAL A 86 7.54 7.18 4.88
N ARG A 87 8.60 6.37 4.83
CA ARG A 87 9.97 6.80 5.11
C ARG A 87 10.76 6.89 3.82
N THR A 88 11.62 7.89 3.74
CA THR A 88 12.51 8.10 2.60
C THR A 88 13.94 7.99 3.11
N ALA A 89 14.72 7.06 2.56
CA ALA A 89 16.13 6.94 2.92
C ALA A 89 16.95 8.07 2.29
N ALA A 90 18.22 8.19 2.68
CA ALA A 90 19.12 9.24 2.19
C ALA A 90 19.29 9.24 0.65
N ASP A 91 19.16 8.07 0.02
CA ASP A 91 19.25 7.91 -1.43
C ASP A 91 17.90 8.05 -2.15
N LYS A 92 16.89 8.60 -1.48
CA LYS A 92 15.54 8.90 -2.00
C LYS A 92 14.64 7.68 -2.24
N ARG A 93 15.05 6.45 -1.85
CA ARG A 93 14.13 5.29 -1.88
C ARG A 93 13.03 5.46 -0.83
N LYS A 94 11.78 5.17 -1.19
CA LYS A 94 10.64 5.19 -0.26
C LYS A 94 10.39 3.79 0.31
N SER A 95 9.90 3.73 1.55
CA SER A 95 9.57 2.47 2.21
C SER A 95 8.39 1.74 1.57
N PHE A 96 7.46 2.48 0.99
CA PHE A 96 6.38 1.98 0.12
C PHE A 96 5.86 3.12 -0.75
N TYR A 97 5.04 2.77 -1.74
CA TYR A 97 4.34 3.70 -2.61
C TYR A 97 2.84 3.48 -2.45
N GLU A 98 2.07 4.57 -2.42
CA GLU A 98 0.61 4.53 -2.38
C GLU A 98 0.08 4.99 -3.73
N ASP A 99 -0.57 4.08 -4.45
CA ASP A 99 -1.24 4.39 -5.72
C ASP A 99 -2.75 4.48 -5.49
N VAL A 100 -3.31 5.66 -5.77
CA VAL A 100 -4.74 5.95 -5.68
C VAL A 100 -5.34 5.81 -7.07
N VAL A 101 -6.26 4.86 -7.21
CA VAL A 101 -6.96 4.58 -8.47
C VAL A 101 -8.42 4.98 -8.34
N GLN A 102 -8.90 5.80 -9.26
CA GLN A 102 -10.27 6.28 -9.30
C GLN A 102 -10.83 6.21 -10.73
N ILE A 103 -12.15 6.00 -10.82
CA ILE A 103 -12.91 6.04 -12.08
C ILE A 103 -14.03 7.08 -11.93
N GLY A 104 -14.11 8.03 -12.86
CA GLY A 104 -15.13 9.07 -12.90
C GLY A 104 -14.96 10.16 -11.83
N LYS A 105 -16.03 10.93 -11.63
CA LYS A 105 -16.14 12.00 -10.64
C LYS A 105 -17.28 11.74 -9.66
N ILE A 106 -17.38 12.56 -8.61
CA ILE A 106 -18.45 12.42 -7.62
C ILE A 106 -19.85 12.56 -8.25
N GLU A 107 -20.00 13.39 -9.28
CA GLU A 107 -21.30 13.65 -9.92
C GLU A 107 -21.78 12.50 -10.83
N ASP A 108 -20.87 11.67 -11.34
CA ASP A 108 -21.19 10.62 -12.32
C ASP A 108 -20.94 9.19 -11.82
N SER A 109 -20.14 9.01 -10.77
CA SER A 109 -19.69 7.70 -10.27
C SER A 109 -19.64 7.65 -8.74
N GLY A 110 -19.97 8.76 -8.06
CA GLY A 110 -20.00 8.83 -6.61
C GLY A 110 -21.13 8.01 -6.00
N TYR A 111 -21.10 7.86 -4.68
CA TYR A 111 -22.15 7.17 -3.92
C TYR A 111 -23.54 7.74 -4.26
N GLY A 112 -24.50 6.86 -4.59
CA GLY A 112 -25.86 7.22 -4.96
C GLY A 112 -26.07 7.53 -6.45
N THR A 113 -25.01 7.53 -7.27
CA THR A 113 -25.14 7.60 -8.73
C THR A 113 -25.49 6.25 -9.34
N GLU A 114 -26.05 6.26 -10.56
CA GLU A 114 -26.41 5.05 -11.33
C GLU A 114 -25.21 4.10 -11.52
N ASP A 115 -24.03 4.65 -11.81
CA ASP A 115 -22.84 3.88 -12.11
C ASP A 115 -21.99 3.51 -10.87
N PHE A 116 -22.42 3.89 -9.66
CA PHE A 116 -21.65 3.67 -8.41
C PHE A 116 -21.23 2.20 -8.25
N GLN A 117 -22.18 1.28 -8.40
CA GLN A 117 -21.93 -0.15 -8.22
C GLN A 117 -21.03 -0.71 -9.32
N LEU A 118 -21.25 -0.27 -10.56
CA LEU A 118 -20.42 -0.66 -11.71
C LEU A 118 -18.95 -0.25 -11.49
N VAL A 119 -18.71 0.98 -11.04
CA VAL A 119 -17.37 1.48 -10.74
C VAL A 119 -16.73 0.72 -9.59
N ALA A 120 -17.47 0.43 -8.52
CA ALA A 120 -16.98 -0.40 -7.42
C ALA A 120 -16.54 -1.79 -7.90
N ASP A 121 -17.31 -2.41 -8.80
CA ASP A 121 -17.00 -3.74 -9.34
C ASP A 121 -15.78 -3.72 -10.29
N CYS A 122 -15.65 -2.68 -11.11
CA CYS A 122 -14.44 -2.46 -11.92
C CYS A 122 -13.17 -2.32 -11.05
N LEU A 123 -13.24 -1.57 -9.95
CA LEU A 123 -12.10 -1.40 -9.02
C LEU A 123 -11.76 -2.70 -8.28
N LYS A 124 -12.77 -3.50 -7.90
CA LYS A 124 -12.56 -4.84 -7.32
C LYS A 124 -11.85 -5.76 -8.31
N GLU A 125 -12.27 -5.75 -9.57
CA GLU A 125 -11.66 -6.59 -10.61
C GLU A 125 -10.23 -6.16 -10.91
N TYR A 126 -9.97 -4.85 -11.01
CA TYR A 126 -8.62 -4.31 -11.12
C TYR A 126 -7.73 -4.81 -9.97
N ASN A 127 -8.22 -4.73 -8.73
CA ASN A 127 -7.46 -5.22 -7.58
C ASN A 127 -7.21 -6.73 -7.70
N ARG A 128 -8.22 -7.55 -8.05
CA ARG A 128 -8.03 -9.01 -8.18
C ARG A 128 -6.94 -9.40 -9.19
N ARG A 129 -6.86 -8.72 -10.34
CA ARG A 129 -5.87 -8.99 -11.39
C ARG A 129 -4.48 -8.39 -11.13
N PHE A 130 -4.34 -7.54 -10.12
CA PHE A 130 -3.07 -6.88 -9.82
C PHE A 130 -1.89 -7.86 -9.62
N PRO A 131 -2.00 -8.96 -8.84
CA PRO A 131 -0.88 -9.87 -8.61
C PRO A 131 -0.46 -10.62 -9.87
N GLU A 132 -1.40 -10.89 -10.78
CA GLU A 132 -1.12 -11.54 -12.06
C GLU A 132 -0.44 -10.59 -13.05
N SER A 133 -0.84 -9.33 -13.05
CA SER A 133 -0.29 -8.32 -13.96
C SER A 133 1.01 -7.67 -13.48
N GLN A 134 1.26 -7.66 -12.16
CA GLN A 134 2.45 -7.08 -11.53
C GLN A 134 3.07 -8.06 -10.51
N PRO A 135 3.51 -9.27 -10.91
CA PRO A 135 3.99 -10.31 -10.00
C PRO A 135 5.24 -9.93 -9.20
N GLN A 136 5.97 -8.90 -9.65
CA GLN A 136 7.15 -8.36 -8.97
C GLN A 136 6.82 -7.38 -7.83
N LEU A 137 5.54 -6.97 -7.68
CA LEU A 137 5.10 -6.04 -6.67
C LEU A 137 4.28 -6.75 -5.58
N LEU A 138 4.63 -6.51 -4.32
CA LEU A 138 3.81 -6.90 -3.19
C LEU A 138 2.84 -5.77 -2.85
N ARG A 139 1.54 -6.07 -2.88
CA ARG A 139 0.53 -5.28 -2.18
C ARG A 139 0.37 -5.83 -0.76
N PHE A 140 0.15 -4.97 0.21
CA PHE A 140 0.07 -5.32 1.62
C PHE A 140 -0.94 -4.42 2.33
#